data_AF-A0A537H3F7-F1
#
_entry.id   AF-A0A537H3F7-F1
#
_cell.length_a   1.000
_cell.length_b   1.000
_cell.length_c   1.000
_cell.angle_alpha   90.00
_cell.angle_beta   90.00
_cell.angle_gamma   90.00
#
_symmetry.space_group_name_H-M   'P 1'
#
loop_
_entity.id
_entity.type
_entity.pdbx_description
1 polymer ?
#
loop_
_entity_poly.entity_id
_entity_poly.type
_entity_poly.pdbx_seq_one_letter_code
_entity_poly.pdbx_strand_id
1 'polypeptide(L)' 'MGKIVAEKASKLTYSQMCHEMVLGKMGSDVYNEAKKVCPLRHVGVRKSKLLSMPLSLEEPQKPPEEEMLTAVPETVSQ' A
#
# COMPACT_ATOMS: atom_id res chain seq x y z
N MET A 1 1.59 4.71 18.11
CA MET A 1 1.51 4.77 16.63
C MET A 1 2.89 4.85 15.97
N GLY A 2 3.79 5.77 16.38
CA GLY A 2 5.13 5.88 15.74
C GLY A 2 5.97 4.60 15.71
N LYS A 3 5.77 3.69 16.68
CA LYS A 3 6.44 2.38 16.75
C LYS A 3 6.13 1.48 15.54
N ILE A 4 4.85 1.31 15.20
CA ILE A 4 4.43 0.50 14.03
C ILE A 4 5.03 1.05 12.74
N VAL A 5 5.04 2.38 12.59
CA VAL A 5 5.59 3.03 11.41
C VAL A 5 7.09 2.77 11.30
N ALA A 6 7.83 2.90 12.41
CA ALA A 6 9.27 2.65 12.44
C ALA A 6 9.62 1.18 12.16
N GLU A 7 8.87 0.25 12.73
CA GLU A 7 9.06 -1.18 12.51
C GLU A 7 8.81 -1.57 11.05
N LYS A 8 7.75 -1.04 10.44
CA LYS A 8 7.45 -1.29 9.02
C LYS A 8 8.47 -0.64 8.09
N ALA A 9 8.86 0.60 8.36
CA ALA A 9 9.88 1.31 7.59
C ALA A 9 11.24 0.61 7.64
N SER A 10 11.54 -0.11 8.73
CA SER A 10 12.80 -0.88 8.85
C SER A 10 12.74 -2.24 8.15
N LYS A 11 11.55 -2.80 7.94
CA LYS A 11 11.35 -4.15 7.38
C LYS A 11 11.16 -4.16 5.86
N LEU A 12 10.59 -3.11 5.28
CA LEU A 12 10.19 -3.08 3.86
C LEU A 12 10.99 -2.07 3.03
N THR A 13 11.07 -2.34 1.72
CA THR A 13 11.63 -1.38 0.74
C THR A 13 10.65 -0.24 0.47
N TYR A 14 11.15 0.87 -0.07
CA TYR A 14 10.36 2.07 -0.33
C TYR A 14 9.11 1.79 -1.20
N SER A 15 9.28 1.05 -2.31
CA SER A 15 8.17 0.71 -3.21
C SER A 15 7.07 -0.10 -2.50
N GLN A 16 7.46 -1.09 -1.71
CA GLN A 16 6.51 -1.93 -0.98
C GLN A 16 5.79 -1.13 0.12
N MET A 17 6.52 -0.26 0.82
CA MET A 17 5.92 0.65 1.81
C MET A 17 4.89 1.57 1.14
N CYS A 18 5.20 2.13 -0.03
CA CYS A 18 4.24 2.93 -0.80
C CYS A 18 2.97 2.14 -1.14
N HIS A 19 3.11 0.91 -1.63
CA HIS A 19 1.95 0.05 -1.91
C HIS A 19 1.11 -0.26 -0.67
N GLU A 20 1.72 -0.57 0.48
CA GLU A 20 0.98 -0.79 1.72
C GLU A 20 0.27 0.46 2.23
N MET A 21 0.88 1.64 2.03
CA MET A 21 0.27 2.92 2.38
C MET A 21 -0.93 3.24 1.50
N VAL A 22 -0.84 2.99 0.18
CA VAL A 22 -1.96 3.18 -0.76
C VAL A 22 -3.09 2.19 -0.50
N LEU A 23 -2.77 0.93 -0.23
CA LEU A 23 -3.75 -0.11 0.09
C LEU A 23 -4.38 0.06 1.49
N GLY A 24 -3.84 0.93 2.34
CA GLY A 24 -4.35 1.17 3.68
C GLY A 24 -4.04 0.08 4.70
N LYS A 25 -3.20 -0.92 4.37
CA LYS A 25 -2.76 -1.98 5.30
C LYS A 25 -2.09 -1.40 6.55
N MET A 26 -1.31 -0.34 6.39
CA MET A 26 -0.72 0.41 7.50
C MET A 26 -1.77 0.99 8.47
N GLY A 27 -2.91 1.44 7.97
CA GLY A 27 -3.98 1.98 8.82
C GLY A 27 -4.67 0.89 9.64
N SER A 28 -4.89 -0.28 9.04
CA SER A 28 -5.49 -1.44 9.71
C SER A 28 -4.65 -1.96 10.88
N ASP A 29 -3.33 -2.00 10.72
CA ASP A 29 -2.43 -2.44 11.81
C ASP A 29 -2.45 -1.46 12.99
N VAL A 30 -2.46 -0.16 12.69
CA VAL A 30 -2.59 0.90 13.71
C VAL A 30 -3.95 0.82 14.42
N TYR A 31 -5.02 0.49 13.70
CA TYR A 31 -6.35 0.32 14.27
C TYR A 31 -6.40 -0.84 15.27
N ASN A 32 -5.77 -1.97 14.96
CA ASN A 32 -5.75 -3.15 15.83
C ASN A 32 -5.03 -2.89 17.17
N GLU A 33 -3.94 -2.13 17.15
CA GLU A 33 -3.30 -1.70 18.39
C GLU A 33 -4.13 -0.66 19.14
N ALA A 34 -4.69 0.33 18.44
CA ALA A 34 -5.41 1.43 19.06
C ALA A 34 -6.75 1.00 19.68
N LYS A 35 -7.45 0.04 19.07
CA LYS A 35 -8.73 -0.50 19.56
C LYS A 35 -8.64 -1.10 20.96
N LYS A 36 -7.45 -1.58 21.37
CA LYS A 36 -7.21 -2.12 22.73
C LYS A 36 -7.30 -1.05 23.82
N VAL A 37 -7.06 0.22 23.46
CA VAL A 37 -7.04 1.34 24.39
C VAL A 37 -8.34 2.15 24.29
N CYS A 38 -8.77 2.50 23.09
CA CYS A 38 -10.04 3.21 22.89
C CYS A 38 -10.70 2.88 21.54
N PRO A 39 -12.04 3.02 21.43
CA PRO A 39 -12.71 2.90 20.15
C PRO A 39 -12.40 4.10 19.25
N LEU A 40 -11.89 3.85 18.05
CA LEU A 40 -11.65 4.86 17.01
C LEU A 40 -12.63 4.68 15.85
N ARG A 41 -13.11 5.79 15.27
CA ARG A 41 -14.09 5.76 14.15
C ARG A 41 -13.45 5.59 12.77
N HIS A 42 -12.34 6.27 12.52
CA HIS A 42 -11.60 6.19 11.27
C HIS A 42 -10.11 6.31 11.54
N VAL A 43 -9.31 5.48 10.88
CA VAL A 43 -7.85 5.53 10.93
C VAL A 43 -7.35 5.50 9.49
N GLY A 44 -6.48 6.45 9.15
CA GLY A 44 -5.92 6.59 7.82
C GLY A 44 -4.65 7.44 7.83
N VAL A 45 -3.87 7.35 6.76
CA VAL A 45 -2.67 8.17 6.57
C VAL A 45 -3.10 9.51 5.99
N ARG A 46 -2.90 10.60 6.74
CA ARG A 46 -3.33 11.94 6.30
C ARG A 46 -2.37 12.58 5.29
N LYS A 47 -1.05 12.41 5.48
CA LYS A 47 -0.02 12.97 4.60
C LYS A 47 1.26 12.14 4.73
N SER A 48 1.85 11.78 3.60
CA SER A 48 3.23 11.32 3.49
C SER A 48 4.10 12.45 2.95
N LYS A 49 5.30 12.63 3.50
CA LYS A 49 6.29 13.59 3.01
C LYS A 49 7.62 12.88 2.87
N LEU A 50 8.19 12.95 1.68
CA LEU A 50 9.55 12.51 1.42
C LEU A 50 10.52 13.62 1.84
N LEU A 51 11.45 13.30 2.74
CA LEU A 51 12.42 14.27 3.28
C LEU A 51 13.74 14.28 2.50
N SER A 52 14.20 13.11 2.06
CA SER A 52 15.36 12.94 1.20
C SER A 52 15.09 11.81 0.23
N MET A 53 15.47 12.00 -1.03
CA MET A 53 15.40 10.93 -2.01
C MET A 53 16.66 10.07 -1.86
N PRO A 54 16.55 8.74 -1.70
CA PRO A 54 17.71 7.89 -1.82
C PRO A 54 18.22 8.00 -3.26
N LEU A 55 19.46 8.45 -3.43
CA LEU A 55 20.10 8.56 -4.73
C LEU A 55 20.42 7.15 -5.24
N SER A 56 19.43 6.46 -5.82
CA SER A 56 19.63 5.19 -6.52
C SER A 56 18.91 5.21 -7.85
N LEU A 57 19.71 5.12 -8.91
CA LEU A 57 19.31 4.91 -10.29
C LEU A 57 18.79 3.47 -10.41
N GLU A 58 17.48 3.27 -10.37
CA GLU A 58 16.87 1.99 -10.77
C GLU A 58 15.81 2.25 -11.84
N GLU A 59 16.01 1.56 -12.96
CA GLU A 59 15.27 1.62 -14.22
C GLU A 59 13.77 1.27 -14.03
N PRO A 60 12.89 1.75 -14.93
CA PRO A 60 11.46 1.49 -14.85
C PRO A 60 11.18 -0.01 -15.07
N GLN A 61 10.97 -0.76 -13.99
CA GLN A 61 10.40 -2.10 -14.11
C GLN A 61 8.90 -1.99 -14.44
N LYS A 62 8.57 -2.64 -15.55
CA LYS A 62 7.34 -2.61 -16.37
C LYS A 62 6.02 -2.72 -15.60
N PRO A 63 4.94 -2.13 -16.13
CA PRO A 63 3.59 -2.32 -15.62
C PRO A 63 3.14 -3.78 -15.79
N PRO A 64 2.53 -4.43 -14.78
CA PRO A 64 1.69 -5.60 -14.99
C PRO A 64 0.30 -5.11 -15.46
N GLU A 65 0.17 -4.83 -16.75
CA GLU A 65 -1.10 -4.74 -17.46
C GLU A 65 -1.36 -6.05 -18.23
N GLU A 66 -1.46 -7.19 -17.54
CA GLU A 66 -1.91 -8.45 -18.17
C GLU A 66 -2.66 -9.32 -17.16
N GLU A 67 -3.87 -8.94 -16.73
CA GLU A 67 -4.82 -9.92 -16.17
C GLU A 67 -6.29 -9.47 -16.05
N MET A 68 -6.83 -8.63 -16.95
CA MET A 68 -8.30 -8.43 -17.03
C MET A 68 -8.71 -7.96 -18.43
N LEU A 69 -8.72 -8.81 -19.47
CA LEU A 69 -9.50 -8.49 -20.71
C LEU A 69 -9.81 -9.65 -21.67
N THR A 70 -9.52 -10.92 -21.40
CA THR A 70 -10.01 -12.00 -22.29
C THR A 70 -10.58 -13.17 -21.51
N ALA A 71 -11.91 -13.18 -21.33
CA ALA A 71 -12.77 -14.34 -21.64
C ALA A 71 -14.17 -14.22 -20.98
N VAL A 72 -14.99 -13.26 -21.43
CA VAL A 72 -16.40 -13.54 -21.78
C VAL A 72 -16.73 -12.62 -22.95
N PRO A 73 -17.11 -13.17 -24.11
CA PRO A 73 -18.46 -12.87 -24.57
C PRO A 73 -19.26 -14.11 -25.00
N GLU A 74 -20.52 -14.07 -24.60
CA GLU A 74 -21.61 -14.92 -25.08
C GLU A 74 -21.83 -14.74 -26.60
N THR A 75 -22.15 -15.87 -27.26
CA THR A 75 -22.96 -16.04 -28.48
C THR A 75 -23.05 -14.90 -29.51
N VAL A 76 -22.44 -15.10 -30.69
CA VAL A 76 -23.04 -14.79 -32.01
C VAL A 76 -22.55 -15.82 -33.05
N SER A 77 -23.49 -16.64 -33.53
CA SER A 77 -23.69 -17.05 -34.92
C SER A 77 -22.48 -17.56 -35.73
N GLN A 78 -22.39 -18.89 -35.89
CA GLN A 78 -22.49 -19.62 -37.17
C GLN A 78 -22.68 -21.11 -36.91
#